data_AF-A0A840RPA2-F1
#
_entry.id   AF-A0A840RPA2-F1
#
_cell.length_a   1.000
_cell.length_b   1.000
_cell.length_c   1.000
_cell.angle_alpha   90.00
_cell.angle_beta   90.00
_cell.angle_gamma   90.00
#
_symmetry.space_group_name_H-M   'P 1'
#
loop_
_entity.id
_entity.type
_entity.pdbx_description
1 polymer ?
#
loop_
_entity_poly.entity_id
_entity_poly.type
_entity_poly.pdbx_seq_one_letter_code
_entity_poly.pdbx_strand_id
1 'polypeptide(L)'
;MSTCAVAVQQADGSYLLQVDPTVTDVSSCTYVVQSGADIAGSLLLMSANDGATYSLAIFSVWVTAWAFRMFVRTLNGDQNDSE
;
A
#
# COMPACT_ATOMS: atom_id res chain seq x y z
N MET A 1 14.25 9.63 10.28
CA MET A 1 15.53 9.48 11.01
C MET A 1 15.75 8.00 11.29
N SER A 2 16.64 7.36 10.56
CA SER A 2 16.97 5.94 10.77
C SER A 2 17.92 5.78 11.96
N THR A 3 17.72 4.73 12.74
CA THR A 3 18.52 4.43 13.93
C THR A 3 19.02 3.00 13.87
N CYS A 4 20.21 2.75 14.41
CA CYS A 4 20.77 1.42 14.46
C CYS A 4 20.12 0.59 15.56
N ALA A 5 19.96 -0.71 15.31
CA ALA A 5 19.49 -1.66 16.29
C ALA A 5 20.40 -2.90 16.32
N VAL A 6 20.56 -3.45 17.52
CA VAL A 6 21.27 -4.70 17.76
C VAL A 6 20.31 -5.69 18.39
N ALA A 7 20.32 -6.92 17.89
CA ALA A 7 19.58 -8.02 18.50
C ALA A 7 20.39 -8.58 19.68
N VAL A 8 19.85 -8.47 20.88
CA VAL A 8 20.44 -9.02 22.11
C VAL A 8 19.66 -10.27 22.48
N GLN A 9 20.35 -11.42 22.57
CA GLN A 9 19.74 -12.67 22.99
C GLN A 9 19.58 -12.67 24.52
N GLN A 10 18.36 -12.89 24.99
CA GLN A 10 18.06 -13.01 26.41
C GLN A 10 18.26 -14.44 26.92
N ALA A 11 18.36 -14.58 28.24
CA ALA A 11 18.59 -15.88 28.90
C ALA A 11 17.46 -16.90 28.69
N ASP A 12 16.27 -16.43 28.28
CA ASP A 12 15.10 -17.24 27.92
C ASP A 12 15.08 -17.70 26.45
N GLY A 13 16.11 -17.33 25.66
CA GLY A 13 16.19 -17.62 24.23
C GLY A 13 15.40 -16.66 23.34
N SER A 14 14.74 -15.65 23.91
CA SER A 14 14.13 -14.57 23.14
C SER A 14 15.18 -13.57 22.64
N TYR A 15 14.85 -12.81 21.61
CA TYR A 15 15.69 -11.71 21.11
C TYR A 15 15.01 -10.39 21.37
N LEU A 16 15.71 -9.45 22.02
CA LEU A 16 15.30 -8.06 22.12
C LEU A 16 16.04 -7.23 21.07
N LEU A 17 15.31 -6.38 20.36
CA LEU A 17 15.92 -5.31 19.58
C LEU A 17 16.21 -4.14 20.52
N GLN A 18 17.50 -3.88 20.77
CA GLN A 18 17.94 -2.67 21.44
C GLN A 18 18.29 -1.62 20.38
N VAL A 19 17.59 -0.49 20.44
CA VAL A 19 17.81 0.64 19.53
C VAL A 19 18.85 1.56 20.15
N ASP A 20 19.91 1.85 19.41
CA ASP A 20 20.94 2.81 19.82
C ASP A 20 20.84 4.10 18.98
N PRO A 21 20.25 5.17 19.54
CA PRO A 21 20.05 6.43 18.83
C PRO A 21 21.34 7.26 18.70
N THR A 22 22.45 6.83 19.32
CA THR A 22 23.72 7.58 19.27
C THR A 22 24.53 7.29 17.99
N VAL A 23 24.22 6.19 17.32
CA VAL A 23 24.87 5.79 16.07
C VAL A 23 24.19 6.49 14.90
N THR A 24 24.89 7.50 14.35
CA THR A 24 24.42 8.30 13.21
C THR A 24 24.84 7.72 11.87
N ASP A 25 25.84 6.83 11.86
CA ASP A 25 26.30 6.12 10.66
C ASP A 25 25.62 4.75 10.57
N VAL A 26 24.54 4.70 9.79
CA VAL A 26 23.71 3.50 9.57
C VAL A 26 24.35 2.49 8.62
N SER A 27 25.45 2.83 7.95
CA SER A 27 26.09 1.97 6.95
C SER A 27 26.80 0.74 7.54
N SER A 28 27.22 0.83 8.82
CA SER A 28 27.87 -0.26 9.56
C SER A 28 26.92 -1.05 10.45
N CYS A 29 25.61 -0.77 10.42
CA CYS A 29 24.66 -1.34 11.36
C CYS A 29 24.08 -2.66 10.87
N THR A 30 24.11 -3.68 11.74
CA THR A 30 23.56 -5.01 11.44
C THR A 30 22.06 -4.97 11.16
N TYR A 31 21.34 -4.09 11.87
CA TYR A 31 19.92 -3.81 11.61
C TYR A 31 19.69 -2.30 11.65
N VAL A 32 18.98 -1.81 10.65
CA VAL A 32 18.56 -0.41 10.54
C VAL A 32 17.07 -0.35 10.79
N VAL A 33 16.66 0.32 11.87
CA VAL A 33 15.26 0.59 12.15
C VAL A 33 14.93 1.96 11.57
N GLN A 34 14.08 1.95 10.54
CA GLN A 34 13.56 3.19 9.98
C GLN A 34 12.54 3.79 10.95
N SER A 35 12.61 5.11 11.16
CA SER A 35 11.57 5.78 11.94
C SER A 35 10.22 5.68 11.23
N GLY A 36 9.13 5.56 11.99
CA GLY A 36 7.78 5.41 11.43
C GLY A 36 7.37 6.48 10.41
N ALA A 37 7.99 7.66 10.43
CA ALA A 37 7.80 8.70 9.43
C ALA A 37 8.36 8.33 8.04
N ASP A 38 9.47 7.58 7.99
CA ASP A 38 10.05 7.08 6.74
C ASP A 38 9.23 5.88 6.19
N ILE A 39 8.56 5.16 7.09
CA ILE A 39 7.69 4.02 6.79
C ILE A 39 6.30 4.47 6.31
N ALA A 40 5.81 5.62 6.78
CA ALA A 40 4.51 6.18 6.41
C ALA A 40 4.39 6.57 4.92
N GLY A 41 5.52 6.78 4.23
CA GLY A 41 5.57 7.00 2.78
C GLY A 41 5.79 5.72 1.95
N SER A 42 5.92 4.57 2.59
CA SER A 42 6.21 3.31 1.92
C SER A 42 4.96 2.76 1.23
N LEU A 43 5.04 2.57 -0.09
CA LEU A 43 3.95 2.07 -0.95
C LEU A 43 3.32 0.76 -0.43
N LEU A 44 4.07 -0.02 0.35
CA LEU A 44 3.66 -1.31 0.90
C LEU A 44 2.92 -1.21 2.25
N LEU A 45 2.88 -0.05 2.89
CA LEU A 45 2.09 0.22 4.10
C LEU A 45 0.82 0.99 3.79
N MET A 46 0.09 0.54 2.78
CA MET A 46 -1.23 1.09 2.50
C MET A 46 -2.19 0.74 3.64
N SER A 47 -2.75 1.77 4.29
CA SER A 47 -3.77 1.58 5.33
C SER A 47 -5.00 0.93 4.72
N ALA A 48 -5.73 0.13 5.51
CA ALA A 48 -7.01 -0.45 5.09
C ALA A 48 -8.02 0.64 4.64
N ASN A 49 -7.93 1.84 5.24
CA ASN A 49 -8.74 2.99 4.85
C ASN A 49 -8.39 3.51 3.45
N ASP A 50 -7.10 3.53 3.09
CA ASP A 50 -6.65 3.93 1.75
C ASP A 50 -7.10 2.91 0.70
N GLY A 51 -7.11 1.62 1.03
CA GLY A 51 -7.63 0.56 0.17
C GLY A 51 -9.10 0.75 -0.24
N ALA A 52 -9.93 1.29 0.65
CA ALA A 52 -11.32 1.62 0.34
C ALA A 52 -11.42 2.75 -0.70
N THR A 53 -10.57 3.77 -0.60
CA THR A 53 -10.56 4.89 -1.55
C THR A 53 -10.13 4.45 -2.95
N TYR A 54 -9.07 3.63 -3.05
CA TYR A 54 -8.60 3.14 -4.35
C TYR A 54 -9.57 2.14 -5.00
N SER A 55 -10.20 1.27 -4.21
CA SER A 55 -11.20 0.34 -4.75
C SER A 55 -12.43 1.07 -5.31
N LEU A 56 -12.91 2.13 -4.63
CA LEU A 56 -13.99 2.98 -5.14
C LEU A 56 -13.63 3.64 -6.48
N ALA A 57 -12.39 4.11 -6.61
CA ALA A 57 -11.90 4.70 -7.86
C ALA A 57 -11.84 3.67 -9.00
N ILE A 58 -11.42 2.43 -8.72
CA ILE A 58 -11.42 1.35 -9.72
C ILE A 58 -12.85 1.00 -10.15
N PHE A 59 -13.76 0.88 -9.19
CA PHE A 59 -15.17 0.59 -9.47
C PHE A 59 -15.83 1.68 -10.30
N SER A 60 -15.54 2.96 -10.05
CA SER A 60 -16.15 4.07 -10.80
C SER A 60 -15.77 4.04 -12.29
N VAL A 61 -14.51 3.73 -12.61
CA VAL A 61 -14.04 3.58 -14.00
C VAL A 61 -14.73 2.40 -14.68
N TRP A 62 -14.84 1.27 -13.99
CA TRP A 62 -15.48 0.07 -14.52
C TRP A 62 -16.97 0.29 -14.79
N VAL A 63 -17.69 0.90 -13.85
CA VAL A 63 -19.12 1.24 -14.00
C VAL A 63 -19.33 2.21 -15.17
N THR A 64 -18.47 3.22 -15.31
CA THR A 64 -18.56 4.19 -16.41
C THR A 64 -18.37 3.50 -17.76
N ALA A 65 -17.38 2.63 -17.89
CA ALA A 65 -17.14 1.86 -19.11
C ALA A 65 -18.31 0.91 -19.43
N TRP A 66 -18.87 0.26 -18.42
CA TRP A 66 -20.02 -0.62 -18.57
C TRP A 66 -21.29 0.14 -19.01
N ALA A 67 -21.54 1.31 -18.42
CA ALA A 67 -22.66 2.18 -18.79
C ALA A 67 -22.57 2.64 -20.25
N PHE A 68 -21.39 3.06 -20.70
CA PHE A 68 -21.15 3.40 -22.11
C PHE A 68 -21.42 2.20 -23.04
N ARG A 69 -20.98 1.00 -22.66
CA ARG A 69 -21.20 -0.21 -23.45
C ARG A 69 -22.70 -0.57 -23.55
N MET A 70 -23.46 -0.39 -22.48
CA MET A 70 -24.92 -0.60 -22.51
C MET A 70 -25.62 0.45 -23.36
N PHE A 71 -25.23 1.71 -23.24
CA PHE A 71 -25.79 2.80 -24.05
C PHE A 71 -25.60 2.55 -25.56
N VAL A 72 -24.40 2.15 -25.99
CA VAL A 72 -24.14 1.79 -27.40
C VAL A 72 -24.96 0.57 -27.84
N ARG A 73 -25.16 -0.42 -26.98
CA ARG A 73 -25.99 -1.59 -27.30
C ARG A 73 -27.46 -1.24 -27.49
N THR A 74 -28.00 -0.34 -26.68
CA THR A 74 -29.39 0.11 -26.82
C THR A 74 -29.60 0.85 -28.14
N LEU A 75 -28.67 1.73 -28.53
CA LEU A 75 -28.74 2.44 -29.81
C LEU A 75 -28.58 1.53 -31.04
N ASN A 76 -27.76 0.48 -30.93
CA ASN A 76 -27.59 -0.50 -32.02
C ASN A 76 -28.72 -1.55 -32.06
N GLY A 77 -29.45 -1.77 -30.96
CA GLY A 77 -30.61 -2.65 -30.92
C GLY A 77 -31.81 -2.07 -31.65
N ASP A 78 -32.02 -0.75 -31.54
CA ASP A 78 -33.16 -0.03 -32.13
C ASP A 78 -33.11 0.05 -33.68
N GLN A 79 -31.93 -0.13 -34.28
CA GLN A 79 -31.78 -0.11 -35.76
C GLN A 79 -32.15 -1.41 -36.46
N ASN A 80 -32.34 -2.53 -35.74
CA ASN A 80 -32.61 -3.84 -36.36
C ASN A 80 -34.07 -4.33 -36.23
N ASP A 81 -34.96 -3.57 -35.59
CA ASP A 81 -36.38 -3.93 -35.37
C ASP A 81 -37.36 -3.23 -36.34
N SER A 82 -36.86 -2.66 -37.44
CA SER A 82 -37.68 -2.01 -38.48
C SER A 82 -37.49 -2.65 -39.85
N GLU A 83 -37.74 -3.96 -39.96
CA GLU A 83 -37.94 -4.66 -41.24
C GLU A 83 -39.20 -5.54 -41.19
#